data_AF-V9GGL8-F1
#
_entry.id   AF-V9GGL8-F1
#
_cell.length_a   1.000
_cell.length_b   1.000
_cell.length_c   1.000
_cell.angle_alpha   90.00
_cell.angle_beta   90.00
_cell.angle_gamma   90.00
#
_symmetry.space_group_name_H-M   'P 1'
#
loop_
_entity.id
_entity.type
_entity.pdbx_description
1 polymer ?
#
loop_
_entity_poly.entity_id
_entity_poly.type
_entity_poly.pdbx_seq_one_letter_code
_entity_poly.pdbx_strand_id
1 'polypeptide(L)' 'MKFEEGLKPHEVIHIGDSLSSDVSGAQRLGIDAIWLNRLGKPVPDHIHPDYICRNLRVASERLVVSV' A
#
# COMPACT_ATOMS: atom_id res chain seq x y z
N MET A 1 -10.09 -9.69 10.31
CA MET A 1 -8.80 -10.20 9.80
C MET A 1 -7.87 -10.34 11.00
N LYS A 2 -7.14 -11.45 11.12
CA LYS A 2 -6.07 -11.62 12.12
C LYS A 2 -4.80 -11.94 11.35
N PHE A 3 -3.75 -11.14 11.54
CA PHE A 3 -2.43 -11.48 11.03
C PHE A 3 -1.81 -12.54 11.94
N GLU A 4 -1.01 -13.45 11.37
CA GLU A 4 -0.42 -14.56 12.13
C GLU A 4 0.47 -14.09 13.29
N GLU A 5 1.09 -12.92 13.15
CA GLU A 5 1.96 -12.28 14.15
C GLU A 5 1.20 -11.41 15.18
N GLY A 6 -0.15 -11.41 15.16
CA GLY A 6 -0.94 -10.57 16.08
C GLY A 6 -0.90 -9.07 15.77
N LEU A 7 -0.33 -8.68 14.63
CA LEU A 7 -0.29 -7.30 14.14
C LEU A 7 -1.70 -6.71 13.97
N LYS A 8 -1.81 -5.41 14.17
CA LYS A 8 -2.99 -4.61 13.84
C LYS A 8 -2.90 -4.13 12.39
N PRO A 9 -4.03 -3.87 11.71
CA PRO A 9 -4.02 -3.40 10.32
C PRO A 9 -3.13 -2.18 10.05
N HIS A 10 -3.08 -1.20 10.96
CA HIS A 10 -2.23 -0.01 10.83
C HIS A 10 -0.73 -0.26 11.06
N GLU A 11 -0.35 -1.46 11.51
CA GLU A 11 1.05 -1.90 11.66
C GLU A 11 1.54 -2.61 10.39
N VAL A 12 0.69 -2.72 9.37
CA VAL A 12 0.97 -3.42 8.11
C VAL A 12 0.82 -2.44 6.96
N ILE A 13 1.74 -2.51 6.01
CA ILE A 13 1.64 -1.84 4.71
C ILE A 13 1.58 -2.91 3.62
N HIS A 14 0.57 -2.84 2.76
CA HIS A 14 0.48 -3.67 1.56
C HIS A 14 1.09 -2.95 0.35
N ILE A 15 1.91 -3.65 -0.43
CA ILE A 15 2.55 -3.09 -1.63
C ILE A 15 2.15 -3.95 -2.84
N GLY A 16 1.54 -3.34 -3.84
CA GLY A 16 1.15 -4.05 -5.06
C GLY A 16 0.90 -3.11 -6.24
N ASP A 17 0.69 -3.66 -7.43
CA ASP A 17 0.58 -2.91 -8.68
C ASP A 17 -0.87 -2.80 -9.21
N SER A 18 -1.81 -3.49 -8.57
CA SER A 18 -3.24 -3.44 -8.90
C SER A 18 -4.01 -2.53 -7.95
N LEU A 19 -4.61 -1.47 -8.50
CA LEU A 19 -5.46 -0.55 -7.72
C LEU A 19 -6.68 -1.25 -7.08
N SER A 20 -7.32 -2.18 -7.79
CA SER A 20 -8.56 -2.80 -7.32
C SER A 20 -8.33 -3.89 -6.28
N SER A 21 -7.29 -4.72 -6.46
CA SER A 21 -6.99 -5.85 -5.56
C SER A 21 -6.01 -5.48 -4.46
N ASP A 22 -4.91 -4.80 -4.77
CA ASP A 22 -3.88 -4.51 -3.78
C ASP A 22 -4.25 -3.28 -2.95
N VAL A 23 -4.61 -2.18 -3.61
CA VAL A 23 -4.89 -0.92 -2.91
C VAL A 23 -6.27 -0.95 -2.26
N SER A 24 -7.34 -1.02 -3.07
CA SER A 24 -8.69 -1.03 -2.52
C SER A 24 -8.97 -2.26 -1.66
N GLY A 25 -8.33 -3.40 -1.95
CA GLY A 25 -8.43 -4.60 -1.12
C GLY A 25 -7.83 -4.42 0.28
N ALA A 26 -6.61 -3.89 0.37
CA ALA A 26 -5.94 -3.62 1.64
C ALA A 26 -6.67 -2.54 2.44
N GLN A 27 -7.07 -1.44 1.79
CA GLN A 27 -7.75 -0.33 2.45
C GLN A 27 -9.10 -0.72 3.06
N ARG A 28 -9.86 -1.63 2.42
CA ARG A 28 -11.11 -2.17 3.00
C ARG A 28 -10.88 -2.94 4.30
N LEU A 29 -9.66 -3.37 4.57
CA LEU A 29 -9.25 -4.07 5.78
C LEU A 29 -8.55 -3.16 6.79
N GLY A 30 -8.43 -1.86 6.50
CA GLY A 30 -7.74 -0.86 7.32
C GLY A 30 -6.22 -0.95 7.24
N ILE A 31 -5.69 -1.52 6.17
CA ILE A 31 -4.26 -1.66 5.91
C ILE A 31 -3.84 -0.55 4.95
N ASP A 32 -2.77 0.16 5.28
CA ASP A 32 -2.18 1.18 4.40
C ASP A 32 -1.64 0.53 3.13
N ALA A 33 -1.81 1.18 1.98
CA ALA A 33 -1.42 0.62 0.69
C ALA A 33 -0.49 1.53 -0.12
N ILE A 34 0.61 0.96 -0.62
CA ILE A 34 1.48 1.58 -1.61
C ILE A 34 1.16 1.01 -2.99
N TRP A 35 0.76 1.87 -3.91
CA TRP A 35 0.61 1.52 -5.31
C TRP A 35 1.95 1.61 -6.06
N LEU A 36 2.43 0.47 -6.54
CA LEU A 36 3.65 0.36 -7.34
C LEU A 36 3.38 0.66 -8.82
N ASN A 37 3.22 1.95 -9.13
CA ASN A 37 2.94 2.44 -10.46
C ASN A 37 4.20 2.67 -11.31
N ARG A 38 4.87 1.59 -11.70
CA ARG A 38 6.12 1.64 -12.49
C ARG A 38 5.95 2.36 -13.84
N LEU A 39 4.75 2.29 -14.41
CA LEU A 39 4.44 2.82 -15.74
C LEU A 39 3.84 4.24 -15.71
N GLY A 40 3.65 4.84 -14.54
CA GLY A 40 3.08 6.18 -14.43
C GLY A 40 1.64 6.29 -14.94
N LYS A 41 0.84 5.23 -14.78
CA LYS A 41 -0.59 5.21 -15.11
C LYS A 41 -1.35 6.30 -14.32
N PRO A 42 -2.41 6.90 -14.88
CA PRO A 42 -3.25 7.83 -14.13
C PRO A 42 -3.94 7.12 -12.96
N VAL A 43 -4.19 7.87 -11.88
CA VAL A 43 -4.99 7.39 -10.75
C VAL A 43 -6.46 7.71 -11.06
N PRO A 44 -7.37 6.72 -11.05
CA PRO A 44 -8.81 6.97 -11.16
C PRO A 44 -9.34 7.76 -9.95
N ASP A 45 -10.28 8.67 -10.15
CA ASP A 45 -10.79 9.58 -9.11
C ASP A 45 -11.39 8.87 -7.88
N HIS A 46 -11.82 7.62 -8.02
CA HIS A 46 -12.51 6.85 -6.96
C HIS A 46 -11.58 5.94 -6.16
N ILE A 47 -10.27 5.92 -6.45
CA ILE A 47 -9.27 5.14 -5.71
C ILE A 47 -8.17 6.07 -5.25
N HIS A 48 -7.88 6.07 -3.96
CA HIS A 48 -6.87 6.93 -3.35
C HIS A 48 -5.83 6.06 -2.66
N PRO A 49 -4.76 5.62 -3.35
CA PRO A 49 -3.65 4.95 -2.69
C PRO A 49 -3.04 5.86 -1.61
N ASP A 50 -2.67 5.29 -0.47
CA ASP A 50 -2.01 6.04 0.60
C ASP A 50 -0.65 6.57 0.14
N TYR A 51 0.03 5.77 -0.70
CA TYR A 51 1.26 6.19 -1.38
C TYR A 51 1.35 5.64 -2.80
N ILE A 52 2.10 6.35 -3.66
CA ILE A 52 2.38 5.92 -5.03
C ILE A 52 3.90 5.92 -5.23
N CYS A 53 4.45 4.80 -5.69
CA CYS A 53 5.88 4.64 -5.94
C CYS A 53 6.12 4.07 -7.34
N ARG A 54 7.23 4.46 -7.98
CA ARG A 54 7.63 3.91 -9.29
C ARG A 54 8.53 2.68 -9.20
N ASN A 55 9.09 2.40 -8.03
CA ASN A 55 9.97 1.26 -7.79
C ASN A 55 9.98 0.92 -6.28
N LEU A 56 10.52 -0.25 -5.95
CA LEU A 56 10.56 -0.76 -4.58
C LEU A 56 11.60 -0.06 -3.68
N ARG A 57 12.61 0.60 -4.26
CA ARG A 57 13.56 1.39 -3.47
C ARG A 57 12.83 2.52 -2.74
N VAL A 58 12.05 3.30 -3.47
CA VAL A 58 11.24 4.39 -2.88
C VAL A 58 10.21 3.83 -1.91
N ALA A 59 9.63 2.66 -2.18
CA ALA A 59 8.71 2.02 -1.25
C ALA A 59 9.39 1.61 0.07
N SER A 60 10.63 1.09 0.02
CA SER A 60 11.38 0.70 1.22
C SER A 60 11.76 1.87 2.12
N GLU A 61 11.98 3.06 1.56
CA GLU A 61 12.25 4.29 2.33
C GLU A 61 11.03 4.69 3.19
N ARG A 62 9.83 4.26 2.83
CA ARG A 62 8.59 4.49 3.61
C ARG A 62 8.38 3.50 4.73
N LEU A 63 9.02 2.33 4.67
CA LEU A 63 8.95 1.31 5.71
C LEU A 63 9.93 1.59 6.86
N VAL A 64 10.77 2.63 6.74
CA VAL A 64 11.69 3.01 7.81
C VAL A 64 10.90 3.69 8.92
N VAL A 65 10.60 2.90 9.95
CA VAL A 65 10.02 3.41 11.18
C VAL A 65 11.02 4.36 11.81
N SER A 66 10.66 5.64 11.96
CA SER A 66 11.44 6.56 12.78
C SER A 66 11.28 6.13 14.24
N VAL A 67 12.35 5.58 14.82
CA VAL A 67 12.50 5.36 16.25
C VAL A 67 12.93 6.65 16.95
#